data_AF-A0AAN7B2I9-F1
#
_entry.id   AF-A0AAN7B2I9-F1
#
_cell.length_a   1.000
_cell.length_b   1.000
_cell.length_c   1.000
_cell.angle_alpha   90.00
_cell.angle_beta   90.00
_cell.angle_gamma   90.00
#
_symmetry.space_group_name_H-M   'P 1'
#
loop_
_entity.id
_entity.type
_entity.pdbx_description
1 polymer ?
#
loop_
_entity_poly.entity_id
_entity_poly.type
_entity_poly.pdbx_seq_one_letter_code
_entity_poly.pdbx_strand_id
1 'polypeptide(L)'
;ITGLRRFGCPLVMLTATLPPQLERWFREQMLGKMALTVRDRTTKLICRYRVEQVKPRKGAVEQYTAEMARQLGQRMVGTQKGIIYCRSMDKCEGLAAELGCDFHHSGISEHERREAR
;
A
#
# COMPACT_ATOMS: atom_id res chain seq x y z
N ILE A 1 23.85 28.01 10.31
CA ILE A 1 22.91 27.06 10.94
C ILE A 1 22.65 25.93 9.95
N THR A 2 23.08 24.70 10.26
CA THR A 2 22.89 23.52 9.39
C THR A 2 21.74 22.65 9.89
N GLY A 3 21.16 21.86 8.98
CA GLY A 3 20.05 20.93 9.23
C GLY A 3 18.72 21.58 9.65
N LEU A 4 17.84 20.78 10.27
CA LEU A 4 16.43 21.15 10.52
C LEU A 4 16.23 22.38 11.42
N ARG A 5 17.23 22.76 12.22
CA ARG A 5 17.20 23.99 13.03
C ARG A 5 17.16 25.27 12.20
N ARG A 6 17.44 25.21 10.88
CA ARG A 6 17.41 26.37 9.97
C ARG A 6 16.01 26.97 9.77
N PHE A 7 14.96 26.20 10.01
CA PHE A 7 13.59 26.63 9.73
C PHE A 7 13.00 27.49 10.85
N GLY A 8 13.64 27.57 12.03
CA GLY A 8 13.18 28.39 13.15
C GLY A 8 11.82 27.99 13.73
N CYS A 9 11.25 26.86 13.28
CA CYS A 9 9.93 26.37 13.68
C CYS A 9 9.98 24.90 14.13
N PRO A 10 9.00 24.44 14.92
CA PRO A 10 8.84 23.02 15.21
C PRO A 10 8.60 22.20 13.94
N LEU A 11 9.19 21.00 13.87
CA LEU A 11 9.07 20.09 12.73
C LEU A 11 8.48 18.76 13.17
N VAL A 12 7.53 18.26 12.40
CA VAL A 12 6.91 16.95 12.59
C VAL A 12 7.28 16.07 11.39
N MET A 13 7.92 14.93 11.66
CA MET A 13 8.33 13.96 10.65
C MET A 13 7.53 12.67 10.81
N LEU A 14 6.96 12.18 9.71
CA LEU A 14 6.11 10.98 9.71
C LEU A 14 6.84 9.83 9.01
N THR A 15 6.84 8.66 9.64
CA THR A 15 7.41 7.43 9.08
C THR A 15 6.58 6.22 9.51
N ALA A 16 6.36 5.29 8.58
CA ALA A 16 5.70 4.02 8.85
C ALA A 16 6.71 2.88 9.06
N THR A 17 7.93 3.02 8.53
CA THR A 17 8.87 1.90 8.35
C THR A 17 10.19 2.05 9.10
N LEU A 18 10.39 3.12 9.88
CA LEU A 18 11.62 3.32 10.64
C LEU A 18 11.82 2.21 11.69
N PRO A 19 12.81 1.31 11.52
CA PRO A 19 13.13 0.30 12.52
C PRO A 19 13.66 0.95 13.80
N PRO A 20 13.37 0.41 15.00
CA PRO A 20 13.88 0.97 16.26
C PRO A 20 15.41 1.14 16.28
N GLN A 21 16.14 0.23 15.63
CA GLN A 21 17.60 0.24 15.56
C GLN A 21 18.15 1.46 14.80
N LEU A 22 17.39 2.01 13.85
CA LEU A 22 17.78 3.16 13.03
C LEU A 22 17.31 4.50 13.61
N GLU A 23 16.56 4.49 14.71
CA GLU A 23 15.95 5.71 15.27
C GLU A 23 16.99 6.71 15.76
N ARG A 24 18.04 6.22 16.44
CA ARG A 24 19.16 7.07 16.89
C ARG A 24 19.85 7.74 15.71
N TRP A 25 20.23 6.93 14.72
CA TRP A 25 20.88 7.41 13.49
C TRP A 25 20.01 8.46 12.80
N PHE A 26 18.71 8.19 12.64
CA PHE A 26 17.78 9.12 12.01
C PHE A 26 17.71 10.47 12.74
N ARG A 27 17.60 10.46 14.07
CA ARG A 27 17.58 11.69 14.88
C ARG A 27 18.89 12.48 14.74
N GLU A 28 20.02 11.80 14.68
CA GLU A 28 21.34 12.43 14.49
C GLU A 28 21.45 13.09 13.11
N GLN A 29 21.06 12.39 12.04
CA GLN A 29 21.10 12.94 10.68
C GLN A 29 20.16 14.14 10.51
N MET A 30 19.01 14.11 11.21
CA MET A 30 18.04 15.20 11.19
C MET A 30 18.40 16.34 12.15
N LEU A 31 19.51 16.25 12.90
CA LEU A 31 19.89 17.17 13.99
C LEU A 31 18.78 17.38 15.04
N GLY A 32 17.90 16.39 15.17
CA GLY A 32 16.75 16.34 16.06
C GLY A 32 17.06 15.55 17.33
N LYS A 33 18.21 15.78 17.98
CA LYS A 33 18.65 15.01 19.16
C LYS A 33 17.63 15.01 20.32
N MET A 34 16.81 16.05 20.42
CA MET A 34 15.74 16.19 21.43
C MET A 34 14.34 15.91 20.87
N ALA A 35 14.24 15.27 19.70
CA ALA A 35 12.94 14.93 19.11
C ALA A 35 12.24 13.86 19.97
N LEU A 36 10.95 14.08 20.24
CA LEU A 36 10.06 13.07 20.75
C LEU A 36 9.71 12.10 19.62
N THR A 37 9.83 10.80 19.87
CA THR A 37 9.33 9.77 18.96
C THR A 37 8.09 9.13 19.56
N VAL A 38 6.99 9.21 18.82
CA VAL A 38 5.75 8.48 19.11
C VAL A 38 5.68 7.32 18.13
N ARG A 39 5.50 6.10 18.67
CA ARG A 39 5.40 4.88 17.87
C ARG A 39 4.15 4.13 18.25
N ASP A 40 3.40 3.73 17.24
CA ASP A 40 2.20 2.90 17.41
C ASP A 40 2.42 1.50 16.84
N ARG A 41 1.56 0.56 17.25
CA ARG A 41 1.56 -0.81 16.76
C ARG A 41 1.04 -0.84 15.33
N THR A 42 1.69 -1.64 14.48
CA THR A 42 1.24 -1.86 13.08
C THR A 42 0.17 -2.96 12.98
N THR A 43 -0.15 -3.64 14.07
CA THR A 43 -1.13 -4.72 14.12
C THR A 43 -2.54 -4.21 13.84
N LYS A 44 -3.20 -4.76 12.81
CA LYS A 44 -4.60 -4.47 12.48
C LYS A 44 -5.51 -5.58 13.01
N LEU A 45 -6.14 -5.37 14.16
CA LEU A 45 -6.97 -6.38 14.84
C LEU A 45 -8.18 -6.87 14.01
N ILE A 46 -8.71 -6.02 13.14
CA ILE A 46 -9.86 -6.33 12.28
C ILE A 46 -9.47 -7.04 10.96
N CYS A 47 -8.18 -7.29 10.72
CA CYS A 47 -7.69 -7.89 9.49
C CYS A 47 -7.46 -9.40 9.67
N ARG A 48 -7.96 -10.21 8.73
CA ARG A 48 -7.70 -11.64 8.65
C ARG A 48 -6.73 -11.91 7.50
N TYR A 49 -5.63 -12.58 7.80
CA TYR A 49 -4.61 -12.95 6.81
C TYR A 49 -4.80 -14.41 6.38
N ARG A 50 -4.67 -14.67 5.08
CA ARG A 50 -4.73 -16.01 4.50
C ARG A 50 -3.69 -16.10 3.40
N VAL A 51 -3.04 -17.26 3.30
CA VAL A 51 -2.06 -17.57 2.26
C VAL A 51 -2.53 -18.81 1.54
N GLU A 52 -2.66 -18.71 0.21
CA GLU A 52 -3.11 -19.80 -0.65
C GLU A 52 -1.96 -20.19 -1.58
N GLN A 53 -1.66 -21.47 -1.64
CA GLN A 53 -0.61 -21.99 -2.53
C GLN A 53 -1.21 -22.30 -3.91
N VAL A 54 -0.80 -21.54 -4.91
CA VAL A 54 -1.20 -21.76 -6.30
C VAL A 54 -0.13 -22.58 -7.01
N LYS A 55 -0.53 -23.69 -7.64
CA LYS A 55 0.39 -24.54 -8.41
C LYS A 55 1.04 -23.72 -9.54
N PRO A 56 2.37 -23.79 -9.73
CA PRO A 56 3.05 -23.00 -10.75
C PRO A 56 2.60 -23.40 -12.16
N ARG A 57 1.84 -22.52 -12.82
CA ARG A 57 1.50 -22.59 -14.24
C ARG A 57 1.34 -21.16 -14.76
N LYS A 58 1.59 -20.96 -16.06
CA LYS A 58 1.41 -19.64 -16.70
C LYS A 58 -0.03 -19.15 -16.47
N GLY A 59 -0.17 -17.96 -15.87
CA GLY A 59 -1.46 -17.33 -15.59
C GLY A 59 -2.22 -17.90 -14.38
N ALA A 60 -1.67 -18.89 -13.67
CA ALA A 60 -2.43 -19.59 -12.62
C ALA A 60 -2.79 -18.69 -11.43
N VAL A 61 -1.90 -17.75 -11.07
CA VAL A 61 -2.15 -16.81 -9.97
C VAL A 61 -3.27 -15.84 -10.36
N GLU A 62 -3.24 -15.33 -11.59
CA GLU A 62 -4.25 -14.42 -12.12
C GLU A 62 -5.62 -15.09 -12.20
N GLN A 63 -5.70 -16.31 -12.75
CA GLN A 63 -6.92 -17.10 -12.82
C GLN A 63 -7.50 -17.39 -11.43
N TYR A 64 -6.67 -17.88 -10.51
CA TYR A 64 -7.09 -18.14 -9.12
C TYR A 64 -7.58 -16.85 -8.44
N THR A 65 -6.88 -15.73 -8.66
CA THR A 65 -7.27 -14.43 -8.12
C THR A 65 -8.60 -13.96 -8.68
N ALA A 66 -8.85 -14.14 -9.98
CA ALA A 66 -10.12 -13.77 -10.61
C ALA A 66 -11.29 -14.61 -10.08
N GLU A 67 -11.11 -15.92 -9.96
CA GLU A 67 -12.11 -16.83 -9.36
C GLU A 67 -12.43 -16.43 -7.92
N MET A 68 -11.38 -16.21 -7.10
CA MET A 68 -11.52 -15.78 -5.72
C MET A 68 -12.22 -14.41 -5.61
N ALA A 69 -11.86 -13.46 -6.46
CA ALA A 69 -12.47 -12.13 -6.48
C ALA A 69 -13.97 -12.21 -6.81
N ARG A 70 -14.36 -13.02 -7.80
CA ARG A 70 -15.78 -13.25 -8.13
C ARG A 70 -16.54 -13.88 -6.96
N GLN A 71 -15.97 -14.90 -6.32
CA GLN A 71 -16.59 -15.57 -5.17
C GLN A 71 -16.75 -14.62 -3.97
N LEU A 72 -15.75 -13.80 -3.68
CA LEU A 72 -15.82 -12.80 -2.61
C LEU A 72 -16.82 -11.70 -2.97
N GLY A 73 -16.81 -11.23 -4.21
CA GLY A 73 -17.73 -10.22 -4.72
C GLY A 73 -19.20 -10.62 -4.57
N GLN A 74 -19.54 -11.88 -4.82
CA GLN A 74 -20.90 -12.40 -4.59
C GLN A 74 -21.36 -12.35 -3.14
N ARG A 75 -20.43 -12.28 -2.18
CA ARG A 75 -20.72 -12.22 -0.73
C ARG A 75 -20.62 -10.81 -0.18
N MET A 76 -20.20 -9.84 -0.99
CA MET A 76 -20.09 -8.45 -0.58
C MET A 76 -21.48 -7.79 -0.59
N VAL A 77 -21.73 -6.94 0.41
CA VAL A 77 -23.00 -6.23 0.60
C VAL A 77 -22.78 -4.73 0.71
N GLY A 78 -23.76 -3.96 0.24
CA GLY A 78 -23.74 -2.50 0.34
C GLY A 78 -22.53 -1.88 -0.35
N THR A 79 -21.77 -1.08 0.39
CA THR A 79 -20.63 -0.29 -0.13
C THR A 79 -19.27 -0.97 0.11
N GLN A 80 -19.23 -2.28 0.33
CA GLN A 80 -17.98 -3.01 0.47
C GLN A 80 -17.18 -2.92 -0.84
N LYS A 81 -15.86 -2.74 -0.72
CA LYS A 81 -14.92 -2.65 -1.86
C LYS A 81 -13.74 -3.60 -1.67
N GLY A 82 -13.22 -4.11 -2.77
CA GLY A 82 -12.01 -4.95 -2.81
C GLY A 82 -10.89 -4.25 -3.57
N ILE A 83 -9.65 -4.59 -3.24
CA ILE A 83 -8.46 -4.11 -3.96
C ILE A 83 -7.61 -5.35 -4.29
N ILE A 84 -7.21 -5.46 -5.56
CA ILE A 84 -6.29 -6.50 -6.02
C ILE A 84 -4.98 -5.83 -6.42
N TYR A 85 -3.88 -6.25 -5.79
CA TYR A 85 -2.55 -5.80 -6.15
C TYR A 85 -1.90 -6.79 -7.12
N CYS A 86 -1.48 -6.28 -8.27
CA CYS A 86 -0.80 -7.07 -9.31
C CYS A 86 0.72 -6.80 -9.31
N ARG A 87 1.49 -7.73 -9.89
CA ARG A 87 2.95 -7.65 -9.98
C ARG A 87 3.44 -6.67 -11.07
N SER A 88 2.68 -6.49 -12.13
CA SER A 88 3.01 -5.61 -13.27
C SER A 88 1.76 -4.87 -13.77
N MET A 89 1.97 -3.82 -14.56
CA MET A 89 0.90 -3.01 -15.17
C MET A 89 0.03 -3.86 -16.10
N ASP A 90 0.65 -4.59 -17.03
CA ASP A 90 -0.07 -5.48 -17.97
C ASP A 90 -0.96 -6.50 -17.25
N LYS A 91 -0.51 -7.01 -16.10
CA LYS A 91 -1.30 -7.94 -15.28
C LYS A 91 -2.43 -7.24 -14.53
N CYS A 92 -2.24 -5.98 -14.15
CA CYS A 92 -3.27 -5.16 -13.54
C CYS A 92 -4.40 -4.88 -14.54
N GLU A 93 -4.05 -4.39 -15.74
CA GLU A 93 -4.98 -4.11 -16.82
C GLU A 93 -5.70 -5.38 -17.30
N GLY A 94 -4.95 -6.46 -17.55
CA GLY A 94 -5.53 -7.73 -18.01
C GLY A 94 -6.51 -8.34 -17.00
N LEU A 95 -6.18 -8.31 -15.71
CA LEU A 95 -7.06 -8.85 -14.67
C LEU A 95 -8.29 -7.95 -14.45
N ALA A 96 -8.13 -6.64 -14.55
CA ALA A 96 -9.24 -5.70 -14.46
C ALA A 96 -10.22 -5.84 -15.63
N ALA A 97 -9.71 -6.00 -16.85
CA ALA A 97 -10.52 -6.32 -18.02
C ALA A 97 -11.26 -7.66 -17.86
N GLU A 98 -10.59 -8.70 -17.32
CA GLU A 98 -11.21 -10.00 -17.04
C GLU A 98 -12.34 -9.91 -15.99
N LEU A 99 -12.18 -9.04 -14.99
CA LEU A 99 -13.14 -8.84 -13.90
C LEU A 99 -14.19 -7.77 -14.19
N GLY A 100 -14.04 -7.00 -15.27
CA GLY A 100 -14.90 -5.86 -15.60
C GLY A 100 -14.84 -4.76 -14.54
N CYS A 101 -13.66 -4.48 -13.97
CA CYS A 101 -13.45 -3.43 -12.97
C CYS A 101 -12.39 -2.42 -13.40
N ASP A 102 -12.27 -1.33 -12.64
CA ASP A 102 -11.22 -0.33 -12.85
C ASP A 102 -9.83 -0.84 -12.44
N PHE A 103 -8.79 -0.21 -12.96
CA PHE A 103 -7.40 -0.48 -12.59
C PHE A 103 -6.64 0.80 -12.24
N HIS A 104 -5.53 0.64 -11.50
CA HIS A 104 -4.64 1.75 -11.17
C HIS A 104 -3.17 1.30 -11.15
N HIS A 105 -2.32 1.99 -11.90
CA HIS A 105 -0.86 1.86 -11.84
C HIS A 105 -0.16 3.18 -12.17
N SER A 106 1.16 3.23 -11.99
CA SER A 106 1.94 4.45 -12.15
C SER A 106 2.03 4.98 -13.59
N GLY A 107 1.61 4.20 -14.59
CA GLY A 107 1.57 4.60 -16.00
C GLY A 107 0.36 5.47 -16.37
N ILE A 108 -0.68 5.49 -15.53
CA ILE A 108 -1.89 6.29 -15.76
C ILE A 108 -1.55 7.79 -15.58
N SER A 109 -1.99 8.63 -16.51
CA SER A 109 -1.76 10.07 -16.47
C SER A 109 -2.44 10.72 -15.26
N GLU A 110 -1.95 11.88 -14.80
CA GLU A 110 -2.56 12.59 -13.66
C GLU A 110 -4.03 12.95 -13.89
N HIS A 111 -4.43 13.16 -15.15
CA HIS A 111 -5.81 13.50 -15.51
C HIS A 111 -6.74 12.29 -15.30
N GLU A 112 -6.37 11.14 -15.86
CA GLU A 112 -7.10 9.88 -15.70
C GLU A 112 -7.14 9.41 -14.23
N ARG A 113 -6.11 9.72 -13.42
CA ARG A 113 -6.11 9.44 -11.98
C ARG A 113 -7.14 10.22 -11.18
N ARG A 114 -7.54 11.41 -11.64
CA ARG A 114 -8.53 12.26 -10.95
C ARG A 114 -9.95 11.83 -11.28
N GLU A 115 -10.20 11.34 -12.49
CA GLU A 115 -11.51 10.86 -12.93
C GLU A 115 -11.86 9.48 -12.34
N ALA A 116 -10.85 8.68 -11.99
CA ALA A 116 -11.02 7.37 -11.33
C ALA A 116 -11.27 7.43 -9.80
N ARG A 117 -11.46 8.62 -9.20
CA ARG A 117 -11.73 8.82 -7.77
C ARG A 117 -13.21 9.07 -7.49
#